data_AF-A0A537LFJ9-F1
#
_entry.id   AF-A0A537LFJ9-F1
#
_cell.length_a   1.000
_cell.length_b   1.000
_cell.length_c   1.000
_cell.angle_alpha   90.00
_cell.angle_beta   90.00
_cell.angle_gamma   90.00
#
_symmetry.space_group_name_H-M   'P 1'
#
loop_
_entity.id
_entity.type
_entity.pdbx_description
1 polymer ?
#
loop_
_entity_poly.entity_id
_entity_poly.type
_entity_poly.pdbx_seq_one_letter_code
_entity_poly.pdbx_strand_id
1 'polypeptide(L)'
;MILTDPPSGRAGNPRRAAKVYIGEEIFFEIPVRHPQELGQETVQAGDLGYWPPGRAFCVFFGPTPASRGDEIRPASPVTVIGHLRGDPKAFRHVRDGARVVLARREESREVE
;
A
#
# COMPACT_ATOMS: atom_id res chain seq x y z
N MET A 1 -5.73 -1.76 7.22
CA MET A 1 -5.80 -0.56 6.37
C MET A 1 -7.26 -0.32 6.03
N ILE A 2 -7.78 0.88 6.26
CA ILE A 2 -9.13 1.26 5.79
C ILE A 2 -8.92 2.29 4.68
N LEU A 3 -9.35 1.95 3.47
CA LEU A 3 -9.43 2.88 2.35
C LEU A 3 -10.86 3.37 2.25
N THR A 4 -11.05 4.68 2.23
CA THR A 4 -12.37 5.30 2.05
C THR A 4 -12.25 6.33 0.95
N ASP A 5 -13.15 6.30 -0.04
CA ASP A 5 -13.30 7.45 -0.94
C ASP A 5 -13.60 8.69 -0.10
N PRO A 6 -12.97 9.85 -0.38
CA PRO A 6 -13.23 11.06 0.38
C PRO A 6 -14.72 11.44 0.21
N PRO A 7 -15.52 11.52 1.30
CA PRO A 7 -16.78 12.23 1.21
C PRO A 7 -16.47 13.71 0.98
N SER A 8 -17.25 14.34 0.11
CA SER A 8 -17.20 15.77 -0.19
C SER A 8 -17.55 16.59 1.07
N GLY A 9 -16.62 16.75 2.01
CA GLY A 9 -16.79 17.66 3.15
C GLY A 9 -16.20 17.22 4.49
N ARG A 10 -15.49 18.19 5.08
CA ARG A 10 -15.07 18.37 6.49
C ARG A 10 -13.89 17.58 7.07
N ALA A 11 -13.26 18.25 8.04
CA ALA A 11 -11.88 18.15 8.47
C ALA A 11 -11.73 17.60 9.91
N GLY A 12 -10.65 16.85 10.15
CA GLY A 12 -10.17 16.51 11.50
C GLY A 12 -9.18 15.32 11.51
N ASN A 13 -7.94 15.58 11.96
CA ASN A 13 -6.82 14.66 12.27
C ASN A 13 -6.19 13.78 11.15
N PRO A 14 -4.92 13.33 11.32
CA PRO A 14 -3.81 13.57 10.38
C PRO A 14 -4.15 13.09 8.97
N ARG A 15 -4.14 14.06 8.07
CA ARG A 15 -4.46 13.90 6.66
C ARG A 15 -3.18 13.50 5.93
N ARG A 16 -3.09 12.24 5.54
CA ARG A 16 -2.10 11.79 4.55
C ARG A 16 -2.86 11.53 3.27
N ALA A 17 -2.69 12.42 2.30
CA ALA A 17 -3.18 12.21 0.95
C ALA A 17 -2.34 11.07 0.36
N ALA A 18 -2.97 9.98 -0.04
CA ALA A 18 -2.31 8.99 -0.88
C ALA A 18 -2.31 9.53 -2.32
N LYS A 19 -1.16 9.46 -2.97
CA LYS A 19 -1.11 9.54 -4.43
C LYS A 19 -1.41 8.14 -4.92
N VAL A 20 -2.56 7.96 -5.54
CA VAL A 20 -3.03 6.61 -5.83
C VAL A 20 -2.80 6.36 -7.32
N TYR A 21 -2.24 5.19 -7.62
CA TYR A 21 -2.04 4.60 -8.95
C TYR A 21 -0.79 4.98 -9.74
N ILE A 22 0.08 3.98 -9.84
CA ILE A 22 0.91 3.73 -11.01
C ILE A 22 0.63 2.27 -11.39
N GLY A 23 -0.41 2.02 -12.21
CA GLY A 23 -0.91 0.66 -12.49
C GLY A 23 -1.68 0.03 -11.33
N GLU A 24 -1.48 -1.26 -11.05
CA GLU A 24 -2.13 -2.00 -9.94
C GLU A 24 -1.33 -1.93 -8.62
N GLU A 25 -0.87 -0.72 -8.28
CA GLU A 25 -0.13 -0.38 -7.05
C GLU A 25 -0.75 0.86 -6.38
N ILE A 26 -0.93 0.78 -5.05
CA ILE A 26 -1.24 1.93 -4.18
C ILE A 26 0.00 2.24 -3.37
N PHE A 27 0.45 3.49 -3.35
CA PHE A 27 1.53 3.91 -2.47
C PHE A 27 1.26 5.27 -1.81
N PHE A 28 1.77 5.48 -0.61
CA PHE A 28 1.62 6.76 0.08
C PHE A 28 2.68 6.98 1.16
N GLU A 29 3.05 8.23 1.39
CA GLU A 29 4.09 8.58 2.37
C GLU A 29 3.62 8.32 3.82
N ILE A 30 4.45 7.61 4.58
CA ILE A 30 4.28 7.36 6.01
C ILE A 30 5.36 8.09 6.83
N PRO A 31 5.14 8.40 8.13
CA PRO A 31 6.12 9.10 8.96
C PRO A 31 7.26 8.19 9.43
N VAL A 32 7.54 7.12 8.68
CA VAL A 32 8.55 6.14 9.02
C VAL A 32 9.75 6.37 8.12
N ARG A 33 10.93 6.41 8.73
CA ARG A 33 12.21 6.42 8.03
C ARG A 33 12.94 5.14 8.41
N HIS A 34 13.20 4.32 7.41
CA HIS A 34 13.91 3.07 7.56
C HIS A 34 14.84 2.88 6.36
N PRO A 35 16.05 2.32 6.52
CA PRO A 35 16.85 1.89 5.38
C PRO A 35 16.17 0.73 4.64
N GLN A 36 16.59 0.51 3.38
CA GLN A 36 16.18 -0.68 2.64
C GLN A 36 16.80 -1.92 3.28
N GLU A 37 15.97 -2.89 3.62
CA GLU A 37 16.41 -4.22 4.03
C GLU A 37 15.87 -5.23 3.02
N LEU A 38 16.72 -6.08 2.46
CA LEU A 38 16.32 -7.10 1.47
C LEU A 38 15.49 -6.52 0.31
N GLY A 39 16.11 -5.63 -0.48
CA GLY A 39 15.46 -5.01 -1.63
C GLY A 39 15.01 -6.04 -2.66
N GLN A 40 13.71 -6.16 -2.84
CA GLN A 40 13.09 -7.07 -3.79
C GLN A 40 12.71 -6.32 -5.07
N GLU A 41 13.20 -6.80 -6.21
CA GLU A 41 12.87 -6.27 -7.54
C GLU A 41 11.55 -6.81 -8.09
N THR A 42 11.08 -7.93 -7.54
CA THR A 42 9.83 -8.59 -7.89
C THR A 42 9.05 -8.88 -6.62
N VAL A 43 7.73 -8.74 -6.69
CA VAL A 43 6.80 -8.95 -5.58
C VAL A 43 5.60 -9.76 -6.06
N GLN A 44 4.76 -10.19 -5.13
CA GLN A 44 3.52 -10.90 -5.41
C GLN A 44 2.29 -10.02 -5.16
N ALA A 45 1.18 -10.36 -5.78
CA ALA A 45 -0.09 -9.71 -5.50
C ALA A 45 -0.47 -9.98 -4.03
N GLY A 46 -0.75 -8.91 -3.28
CA GLY A 46 -1.00 -8.92 -1.84
C GLY A 46 0.20 -8.47 -1.01
N ASP A 47 1.39 -8.36 -1.58
CA ASP A 47 2.56 -7.91 -0.81
C ASP A 47 2.45 -6.44 -0.39
N LEU A 48 2.95 -6.18 0.82
CA LEU A 48 3.05 -4.87 1.43
C LEU A 48 4.52 -4.48 1.46
N GLY A 49 4.86 -3.45 0.69
CA GLY A 49 6.23 -2.95 0.57
C GLY A 49 6.46 -1.68 1.37
N TYR A 50 7.70 -1.46 1.77
CA TYR A 50 8.21 -0.15 2.14
C TYR A 50 9.24 0.30 1.11
N TRP A 51 9.05 1.50 0.57
CA TRP A 51 9.94 2.13 -0.40
C TRP A 51 10.70 3.29 0.25
N PRO A 52 11.98 3.10 0.61
CA PRO A 52 12.74 4.09 1.38
C PRO A 52 12.92 5.47 0.73
N PRO A 53 13.21 5.59 -0.59
CA PRO A 53 13.39 6.90 -1.24
C PRO A 53 12.16 7.81 -1.09
N GLY A 54 10.96 7.25 -1.20
CA GLY A 54 9.70 7.99 -1.04
C GLY A 54 9.14 7.98 0.39
N ARG A 55 9.78 7.29 1.34
CA ARG A 55 9.21 6.97 2.67
C ARG A 55 7.79 6.42 2.54
N ALA A 56 7.59 5.60 1.51
CA ALA A 56 6.26 5.21 1.07
C ALA A 56 5.91 3.80 1.52
N PHE A 57 4.67 3.62 1.93
CA PHE A 57 4.06 2.31 2.10
C PHE A 57 3.40 1.93 0.76
N CYS A 58 3.75 0.77 0.23
CA CYS A 58 3.27 0.25 -1.05
C CYS A 58 2.36 -0.97 -0.80
N VAL A 59 1.29 -1.06 -1.59
CA VAL A 59 0.39 -2.22 -1.63
C VAL A 59 0.29 -2.65 -3.08
N PHE A 60 0.78 -3.86 -3.36
CA PHE A 60 0.78 -4.43 -4.69
C PHE A 60 -0.44 -5.34 -4.83
N PHE A 61 -1.30 -5.10 -5.82
CA PHE A 61 -2.46 -5.95 -6.10
C PHE A 61 -2.52 -6.44 -7.55
N GLY A 62 -1.45 -6.18 -8.30
CA GLY A 62 -1.23 -6.68 -9.65
C GLY A 62 -0.05 -5.98 -10.33
N PRO A 63 0.09 -6.09 -11.66
CA PRO A 63 1.19 -5.49 -12.41
C PRO A 63 1.21 -3.96 -12.34
N THR A 64 2.42 -3.44 -12.25
CA THR A 64 2.78 -2.02 -12.37
C THR A 64 3.32 -1.74 -13.80
N PRO A 65 3.56 -0.49 -14.19
CA PRO A 65 4.25 -0.13 -15.43
C PRO A 65 5.69 -0.64 -15.55
N ALA A 66 6.35 -0.99 -14.45
CA ALA A 66 7.69 -1.59 -14.48
C ALA A 66 7.67 -3.12 -14.63
N SER A 67 6.47 -3.72 -14.55
CA SER A 67 6.25 -5.16 -14.62
C SER A 67 6.55 -5.73 -16.00
N ARG A 68 6.98 -6.99 -16.07
CA ARG A 68 7.39 -7.67 -17.31
C ARG A 68 6.80 -9.06 -17.35
N GLY A 69 6.04 -9.37 -18.40
CA GLY A 69 5.30 -10.63 -18.49
C GLY A 69 4.36 -10.76 -17.29
N ASP A 70 4.52 -11.83 -16.51
CA ASP A 70 3.70 -12.15 -15.35
C ASP A 70 4.30 -11.65 -14.01
N GLU A 71 5.49 -11.03 -14.02
CA GLU A 71 6.14 -10.53 -12.80
C GLU A 71 5.61 -9.15 -12.40
N ILE A 72 5.24 -8.99 -11.13
CA ILE A 72 4.93 -7.67 -10.56
C ILE A 72 6.22 -7.03 -10.08
N ARG A 73 6.56 -5.85 -10.61
CA ARG A 73 7.80 -5.13 -10.29
C ARG A 73 7.52 -3.72 -9.76
N PRO A 74 7.99 -3.32 -8.57
CA PRO A 74 7.98 -1.92 -8.19
C PRO A 74 8.89 -1.09 -9.11
N ALA A 75 8.74 0.25 -9.08
CA ALA A 75 9.60 1.16 -9.86
C ALA A 75 11.09 1.06 -9.50
N SER A 76 11.40 0.64 -8.27
CA SER A 76 12.74 0.28 -7.78
C SER A 76 12.59 -0.68 -6.59
N PRO A 77 13.66 -1.38 -6.16
CA PRO A 77 13.56 -2.38 -5.11
C PRO A 77 12.84 -1.88 -3.85
N VAL A 78 12.00 -2.73 -3.27
CA VAL A 78 11.26 -2.43 -2.02
C VAL A 78 11.57 -3.48 -0.97
N THR A 79 11.42 -3.12 0.30
CA THR A 79 11.44 -4.08 1.39
C THR A 79 10.02 -4.60 1.60
N VAL A 80 9.76 -5.88 1.34
CA VAL A 80 8.46 -6.48 1.70
C VAL A 80 8.40 -6.66 3.21
N ILE A 81 7.41 -6.01 3.83
CA ILE A 81 7.22 -5.93 5.28
C ILE A 81 5.98 -6.70 5.75
N GLY A 82 5.24 -7.30 4.82
CA GLY A 82 4.09 -8.13 5.14
C GLY A 82 3.24 -8.46 3.93
N HIS A 83 2.10 -9.09 4.19
CA HIS A 83 1.14 -9.50 3.18
C HIS A 83 -0.28 -9.12 3.61
N LEU A 84 -1.12 -8.80 2.64
CA LEU A 84 -2.51 -8.45 2.84
C LEU A 84 -3.30 -9.67 3.35
N ARG A 85 -4.18 -9.45 4.33
CA ARG A 85 -5.20 -10.44 4.69
C ARG A 85 -6.47 -10.16 3.89
N GLY A 86 -6.81 -11.04 2.95
CA GLY A 86 -7.99 -10.91 2.07
C GLY A 86 -7.62 -10.87 0.58
N ASP A 87 -8.59 -10.56 -0.28
CA ASP A 87 -8.38 -10.48 -1.74
C ASP A 87 -7.70 -9.15 -2.14
N PRO A 88 -6.47 -9.18 -2.70
CA PRO A 88 -5.79 -7.97 -3.17
C PRO A 88 -6.57 -7.24 -4.27
N LYS A 89 -7.35 -7.96 -5.09
CA LYS A 89 -8.08 -7.35 -6.22
C LYS A 89 -9.21 -6.43 -5.77
N ALA A 90 -9.62 -6.48 -4.50
CA ALA A 90 -10.58 -5.54 -3.92
C ALA A 90 -10.14 -4.07 -4.12
N PHE A 91 -8.83 -3.82 -4.15
CA PHE A 91 -8.26 -2.48 -4.35
C PHE A 91 -8.45 -1.88 -5.75
N ARG A 92 -8.85 -2.67 -6.75
CA ARG A 92 -9.16 -2.18 -8.11
C ARG A 92 -10.31 -1.18 -8.15
N HIS A 93 -11.17 -1.18 -7.13
CA HIS A 93 -12.33 -0.28 -7.04
C HIS A 93 -12.02 1.05 -6.37
N VAL A 94 -10.82 1.19 -5.80
CA VAL A 94 -10.41 2.43 -5.15
C VAL A 94 -10.09 3.46 -6.25
N ARG A 95 -10.38 4.73 -6.01
CA ARG A 95 -10.18 5.82 -6.98
C ARG A 95 -9.03 6.73 -6.59
N ASP A 96 -8.50 7.47 -7.56
CA ASP A 96 -7.41 8.42 -7.27
C ASP A 96 -7.87 9.48 -6.28
N GLY A 97 -6.97 9.88 -5.39
CA GLY A 97 -7.28 10.75 -4.26
C GLY A 97 -8.10 10.11 -3.14
N ALA A 98 -8.31 8.78 -3.16
CA ALA A 98 -8.93 8.06 -2.04
C ALA A 98 -8.20 8.36 -0.72
N ARG A 99 -8.99 8.57 0.34
CA ARG A 99 -8.43 8.77 1.69
C ARG A 99 -7.98 7.43 2.23
N VAL A 100 -6.72 7.38 2.67
CA VAL A 100 -6.12 6.19 3.26
C VAL A 100 -5.91 6.37 4.75
N VAL A 101 -6.38 5.41 5.53
CA VAL A 101 -6.18 5.37 6.97
C VAL A 101 -5.44 4.08 7.35
N LEU A 102 -4.23 4.25 7.86
CA LEU A 102 -3.49 3.20 8.55
C LEU A 102 -3.81 3.26 10.05
N ALA A 103 -4.27 2.13 10.59
CA ALA A 103 -4.50 1.95 12.00
C ALA A 103 -3.94 0.60 12.41
N ARG A 104 -3.37 0.53 13.61
CA ARG A 104 -3.04 -0.75 14.25
C ARG A 104 -4.35 -1.48 14.54
N ARG A 105 -4.43 -2.75 14.15
CA ARG A 105 -5.49 -3.64 14.63
C ARG A 105 -5.21 -3.91 16.10
N GLU A 106 -6.10 -3.51 16.99
CA GLU A 106 -6.17 -4.08 18.34
C GLU A 106 -6.64 -5.53 18.16
N GLU A 107 -5.90 -6.47 18.73
CA GLU A 107 -6.14 -7.90 18.57
C GLU A 107 -7.42 -8.29 19.33
N SER A 108 -8.47 -8.67 18.61
CA SER A 108 -9.60 -9.37 19.19
C SER A 108 -9.08 -10.75 19.59
N ARG A 109 -8.83 -10.99 20.89
CA ARG A 109 -8.68 -12.34 21.39
C ARG A 109 -10.02 -13.04 21.17
N GLU A 110 -10.08 -13.97 20.21
CA GLU A 110 -11.07 -15.04 20.26
C GLU A 110 -10.77 -15.82 21.55
N VAL A 111 -11.60 -15.59 22.56
CA VAL A 111 -11.73 -16.51 23.68
C VAL A 111 -12.71 -17.58 23.21
N GLU A 112 -12.17 -18.79 23.07
CA GLU A 112 -12.89 -20.05 22.88
C GLU A 112 -13.89 -20.29 24.01
#